data_AF-D4DUR2-F1
#
_entry.id   AF-D4DUR2-F1
#
_cell.length_a   1.000
_cell.length_b   1.000
_cell.length_c   1.000
_cell.angle_alpha   90.00
_cell.angle_beta   90.00
_cell.angle_gamma   90.00
#
_symmetry.space_group_name_H-M   'P 1'
#
loop_
_entity.id
_entity.type
_entity.pdbx_description
1 polymer ?
#
loop_
_entity_poly.entity_id
_entity_poly.type
_entity_poly.pdbx_seq_one_letter_code
_entity_poly.pdbx_strand_id
1 'polypeptide(L)'
;MRRQRIIMPISEYTQAFPAPAKLNLDLRITGRRADGYHNLESIFCLIDWQDTVYLTPRSDGQIVLQNPTDGLPQEKDLAYRAAEALLPYRKTEQGVDIRLDKQIPSGGGLGGGSSDAATVLLVLNRWWQCGLTRQQLINIGVGLGADVPFSCLAKMLLPKG
;
A
#
# COMPACT_ATOMS: atom_id res chain seq x y z
N MET A 1 -19.70 5.64 -21.61
CA MET A 1 -19.40 4.20 -21.84
C MET A 1 -19.13 3.53 -20.50
N ARG A 2 -20.03 2.67 -20.01
CA ARG A 2 -19.81 1.89 -18.79
C ARG A 2 -18.81 0.77 -19.10
N ARG A 3 -17.60 0.83 -18.55
CA ARG A 3 -16.67 -0.32 -18.57
C ARG A 3 -17.35 -1.46 -17.81
N GLN A 4 -17.66 -2.56 -18.50
CA GLN A 4 -18.05 -3.80 -17.86
C GLN A 4 -16.87 -4.25 -16.98
N ARG A 5 -17.05 -4.24 -15.66
CA ARG A 5 -16.14 -4.92 -14.73
C ARG A 5 -16.24 -6.41 -15.05
N ILE A 6 -15.22 -6.96 -15.70
CA ILE A 6 -15.04 -8.42 -15.77
C ILE A 6 -14.74 -8.86 -14.34
N ILE A 7 -15.75 -9.41 -13.66
CA ILE A 7 -15.59 -10.01 -12.35
C ILE A 7 -14.94 -11.37 -12.61
N MET A 8 -13.60 -11.42 -12.59
CA MET A 8 -12.92 -12.71 -12.52
C MET A 8 -13.34 -13.40 -11.22
N PRO A 9 -13.56 -14.73 -11.22
CA PRO A 9 -13.90 -15.45 -10.02
C PRO A 9 -12.82 -15.19 -8.97
N ILE A 10 -13.23 -14.64 -7.83
CA ILE A 10 -12.35 -14.43 -6.68
C ILE A 10 -11.95 -15.82 -6.20
N SER A 11 -10.67 -16.16 -6.32
CA SER A 11 -10.12 -17.40 -5.76
C SER A 11 -10.52 -17.51 -4.29
N GLU A 12 -10.86 -18.71 -3.81
CA GLU A 12 -11.23 -18.96 -2.41
C GLU A 12 -10.15 -18.50 -1.41
N TYR A 13 -8.91 -18.34 -1.86
CA TYR A 13 -7.77 -17.87 -1.07
C TYR A 13 -7.58 -16.35 -1.09
N THR A 14 -8.44 -15.61 -1.80
CA THR A 14 -8.33 -14.15 -1.87
C THR A 14 -8.79 -13.53 -0.55
N GLN A 15 -7.94 -12.72 0.06
CA GLN A 15 -8.28 -11.96 1.25
C GLN A 15 -8.37 -10.47 0.92
N ALA A 16 -9.34 -9.78 1.52
CA ALA A 16 -9.58 -8.36 1.33
C ALA A 16 -9.08 -7.57 2.55
N PHE A 17 -8.30 -6.53 2.30
CA PHE A 17 -7.72 -5.68 3.34
C PHE A 17 -8.10 -4.21 3.10
N PRO A 18 -8.61 -3.51 4.13
CA PRO A 18 -8.93 -2.09 4.01
C PRO A 18 -7.65 -1.25 3.91
N ALA A 19 -7.66 -0.25 3.04
CA ALA A 19 -6.61 0.77 2.91
C ALA A 19 -7.23 2.17 3.11
N PRO A 20 -7.32 2.65 4.37
CA PRO A 20 -8.00 3.90 4.69
C PRO A 20 -7.26 5.12 4.14
N ALA A 21 -8.01 6.12 3.69
CA ALA A 21 -7.48 7.44 3.37
C ALA A 21 -7.01 8.15 4.64
N LYS A 22 -6.23 9.21 4.41
CA LYS A 22 -5.89 10.19 5.45
C LYS A 22 -6.35 11.59 5.07
N LEU A 23 -6.54 12.41 6.09
CA LEU A 23 -6.60 13.86 5.99
C LEU A 23 -5.36 14.45 6.64
N ASN A 24 -4.90 15.54 6.05
CA ASN A 24 -3.96 16.45 6.68
C ASN A 24 -4.78 17.54 7.37
N LEU A 25 -4.86 17.50 8.70
CA LEU A 25 -5.67 18.43 9.51
C LEU A 25 -4.92 19.74 9.79
N ASP A 26 -3.59 19.71 9.78
CA ASP A 26 -2.74 20.88 9.91
C ASP A 26 -1.41 20.61 9.20
N LEU A 27 -0.91 21.57 8.42
CA LEU A 27 0.38 21.52 7.76
C LEU A 27 1.09 22.85 7.96
N ARG A 28 2.25 22.80 8.61
CA ARG A 28 3.09 23.96 8.86
C ARG A 28 4.44 23.78 8.20
N ILE A 29 4.83 24.77 7.40
CA ILE A 29 6.19 24.88 6.88
C ILE A 29 7.03 25.55 7.97
N THR A 30 7.92 24.79 8.59
CA THR A 30 8.75 25.28 9.73
C THR A 30 10.11 25.78 9.30
N GLY A 31 10.47 25.59 8.03
CA GLY A 31 11.70 26.12 7.44
C GLY A 31 11.98 25.55 6.06
N ARG A 32 13.00 26.09 5.41
CA ARG A 32 13.51 25.60 4.13
C ARG A 32 14.83 24.86 4.36
N ARG A 33 14.95 23.69 3.74
CA ARG A 33 16.14 22.83 3.80
C ARG A 33 17.17 23.25 2.75
N ALA A 34 18.42 22.86 2.98
CA ALA A 34 19.53 23.13 2.06
C ALA A 34 19.38 22.41 0.70
N ASP A 35 18.59 21.33 0.65
CA ASP A 35 18.28 20.57 -0.57
C ASP A 35 17.10 21.14 -1.37
N GLY A 36 16.59 22.31 -0.99
CA GLY A 36 15.49 22.99 -1.67
C GLY A 36 14.08 22.53 -1.24
N TYR A 37 13.97 21.51 -0.40
CA TYR A 37 12.70 21.06 0.20
C TYR A 37 12.34 21.88 1.45
N HIS A 38 11.18 21.60 2.04
CA HIS A 38 10.70 22.25 3.26
C HIS A 38 10.68 21.28 4.43
N ASN A 39 10.97 21.80 5.62
CA ASN A 39 10.61 21.13 6.87
C ASN A 39 9.12 21.31 7.09
N LEU A 40 8.44 20.20 7.35
CA LEU A 40 6.99 20.15 7.54
C LEU A 40 6.68 19.58 8.91
N GLU A 41 5.77 20.22 9.63
CA GLU A 41 5.03 19.64 10.75
C GLU A 41 3.60 19.41 10.31
N SER A 42 3.04 18.26 10.63
CA SER A 42 1.67 17.97 10.22
C SER A 42 0.93 17.05 11.19
N ILE A 43 -0.38 17.28 11.30
CA ILE A 43 -1.32 16.43 12.03
C ILE A 43 -2.11 15.63 11.00
N PHE A 44 -1.93 14.31 11.02
CA PHE A 44 -2.68 13.41 10.14
C PHE A 44 -3.78 12.67 10.89
N CYS A 45 -4.89 12.43 10.21
CA CYS A 45 -6.00 11.63 10.72
C CYS A 45 -6.43 10.62 9.65
N LEU A 46 -6.66 9.37 10.04
CA LEU A 46 -7.28 8.39 9.15
C LEU A 46 -8.79 8.62 9.12
N ILE A 47 -9.40 8.39 7.96
CA ILE A 47 -10.85 8.50 7.77
C ILE A 47 -11.42 7.18 7.24
N ASP A 48 -12.73 6.99 7.39
CA ASP A 48 -13.42 5.75 7.01
C ASP A 48 -13.57 5.55 5.50
N TRP A 49 -13.18 6.54 4.68
CA TRP A 49 -13.11 6.38 3.23
C TRP A 49 -11.86 5.59 2.86
N GLN A 50 -12.03 4.44 2.24
CA GLN A 50 -10.95 3.47 2.03
C GLN A 50 -10.98 2.84 0.64
N ASP A 51 -9.79 2.51 0.15
CA ASP A 51 -9.62 1.53 -0.92
C ASP A 51 -9.70 0.10 -0.32
N THR A 52 -9.86 -0.90 -1.19
CA THR A 52 -9.72 -2.31 -0.79
C THR A 52 -8.58 -2.97 -1.57
N VAL A 53 -7.61 -3.50 -0.84
CA VAL A 53 -6.50 -4.30 -1.38
C VAL A 53 -6.88 -5.77 -1.27
N TYR A 54 -7.06 -6.42 -2.41
CA TYR A 54 -7.25 -7.87 -2.48
C TYR A 54 -5.91 -8.54 -2.76
N LEU A 55 -5.56 -9.52 -1.93
CA LEU A 55 -4.34 -10.29 -2.07
C LEU A 55 -4.69 -11.78 -2.19
N THR A 56 -4.12 -12.45 -3.18
CA THR A 56 -4.25 -13.90 -3.37
C THR A 56 -2.85 -14.52 -3.36
N PRO A 57 -2.56 -15.48 -2.48
CA PRO A 57 -1.28 -16.18 -2.52
C PRO A 57 -1.08 -16.90 -3.86
N ARG A 58 0.15 -16.88 -4.37
CA ARG A 58 0.56 -17.66 -5.56
C ARG A 58 1.64 -18.67 -5.20
N SER A 59 1.68 -19.78 -5.92
CA SER A 59 2.69 -20.84 -5.73
C SER A 59 3.92 -20.73 -6.64
N ASP A 60 3.95 -19.76 -7.56
CA ASP A 60 4.99 -19.60 -8.58
C ASP A 60 6.01 -18.48 -8.26
N GLY A 61 5.94 -17.93 -7.04
CA GLY A 61 6.84 -16.88 -6.57
C GLY A 61 6.65 -15.51 -7.23
N GLN A 62 5.72 -15.35 -8.17
CA GLN A 62 5.54 -14.12 -8.95
C GLN A 62 4.73 -13.07 -8.20
N ILE A 63 5.01 -11.80 -8.47
CA ILE A 63 4.18 -10.67 -8.05
C ILE A 63 3.42 -10.20 -9.30
N VAL A 64 2.10 -10.11 -9.21
CA VAL A 64 1.26 -9.63 -10.30
C VAL A 64 0.28 -8.60 -9.75
N LEU A 65 0.29 -7.39 -10.32
CA LEU A 65 -0.73 -6.39 -10.04
C LEU A 65 -1.78 -6.39 -11.15
N GLN A 66 -2.99 -6.80 -10.81
CA GLN A 66 -4.13 -6.76 -11.71
C GLN A 66 -4.65 -5.33 -11.84
N ASN A 67 -4.68 -4.83 -13.08
CA ASN A 67 -5.18 -3.50 -13.43
C ASN A 67 -4.53 -2.38 -12.60
N PRO A 68 -3.28 -2.00 -12.88
CA PRO A 68 -2.59 -0.97 -12.13
C PRO A 68 -3.33 0.37 -12.15
N THR A 69 -3.07 1.19 -11.13
CA THR A 69 -3.74 2.47 -10.92
C THR A 69 -3.50 3.41 -12.10
N ASP A 70 -4.56 4.10 -12.55
CA ASP A 70 -4.52 5.12 -13.61
C ASP A 70 -3.86 4.68 -14.94
N GLY A 71 -3.88 3.38 -15.24
CA GLY A 71 -3.27 2.85 -16.47
C GLY A 71 -1.74 2.88 -16.46
N LEU A 72 -1.12 3.04 -15.30
CA LEU A 72 0.32 2.90 -15.15
C LEU A 72 0.79 1.47 -15.49
N PRO A 73 2.06 1.29 -15.90
CA PRO A 73 2.71 -0.01 -15.80
C PRO A 73 2.72 -0.47 -14.33
N GLN A 74 2.56 -1.77 -14.06
CA GLN A 74 2.51 -2.27 -12.69
C GLN A 74 3.76 -1.91 -11.89
N GLU A 75 4.93 -1.88 -12.54
CA GLU A 75 6.24 -1.61 -11.94
C GLU A 75 6.34 -0.18 -11.37
N LYS A 76 5.43 0.70 -11.80
CA LYS A 76 5.33 2.07 -11.30
C LYS A 76 4.28 2.24 -10.19
N ASP A 77 3.39 1.26 -10.01
CA ASP A 77 2.37 1.31 -8.98
C ASP A 77 2.99 1.05 -7.59
N LEU A 78 2.60 1.86 -6.60
CA LEU A 78 3.16 1.76 -5.26
C LEU A 78 2.83 0.42 -4.58
N ALA A 79 1.67 -0.18 -4.87
CA ALA A 79 1.29 -1.48 -4.32
C ALA A 79 2.21 -2.60 -4.84
N TYR A 80 2.54 -2.59 -6.13
CA TYR A 80 3.50 -3.54 -6.72
C TYR A 80 4.90 -3.32 -6.17
N ARG A 81 5.37 -2.07 -6.17
CA ARG A 81 6.71 -1.70 -5.64
C ARG A 81 6.86 -2.05 -4.16
N ALA A 82 5.79 -1.97 -3.37
CA ALA A 82 5.77 -2.40 -1.98
C ALA A 82 6.02 -3.91 -1.84
N ALA A 83 5.36 -4.73 -2.67
CA ALA A 83 5.61 -6.17 -2.70
C ALA A 83 7.05 -6.49 -3.14
N GLU A 84 7.54 -5.84 -4.20
CA GLU A 84 8.94 -6.02 -4.63
C GLU A 84 9.95 -5.66 -3.55
N ALA A 85 9.73 -4.56 -2.82
CA ALA A 85 10.63 -4.12 -1.75
C ALA A 85 10.76 -5.13 -0.60
N LEU A 86 9.83 -6.09 -0.49
CA LEU A 86 9.88 -7.17 0.50
C LEU A 86 10.58 -8.44 0.01
N LEU A 87 10.82 -8.60 -1.30
CA LEU A 87 11.46 -9.79 -1.86
C LEU A 87 12.79 -10.14 -1.18
N PRO A 88 13.70 -9.19 -0.87
CA PRO A 88 14.97 -9.52 -0.21
C PRO A 88 14.83 -10.13 1.19
N TYR A 89 13.66 -9.97 1.82
CA TYR A 89 13.39 -10.42 3.19
C TYR A 89 12.47 -11.65 3.24
N ARG A 90 11.90 -12.05 2.10
CA ARG A 90 10.94 -13.14 1.97
C ARG A 90 11.57 -14.46 2.41
N LYS A 91 10.85 -15.25 3.22
CA LYS A 91 11.28 -16.59 3.68
C LYS A 91 10.46 -17.74 3.09
N THR A 92 9.55 -17.44 2.17
CA THR A 92 8.71 -18.44 1.48
C THR A 92 8.91 -18.32 -0.03
N GLU A 93 8.53 -19.33 -0.81
CA GLU A 93 8.53 -19.22 -2.28
C GLU A 93 7.19 -18.70 -2.84
N GLN A 94 6.32 -18.18 -1.96
CA GLN A 94 5.01 -17.71 -2.39
C GLN A 94 5.12 -16.38 -3.14
N GLY A 95 4.36 -16.29 -4.22
CA GLY A 95 4.06 -15.05 -4.91
C GLY A 95 2.76 -14.42 -4.39
N VAL A 96 2.27 -13.39 -5.08
CA VAL A 96 0.99 -12.76 -4.78
C VAL A 96 0.35 -12.14 -6.03
N ASP A 97 -0.96 -12.35 -6.20
CA ASP A 97 -1.79 -11.52 -7.04
C ASP A 97 -2.37 -10.38 -6.19
N ILE A 98 -2.16 -9.15 -6.64
CA ILE A 98 -2.64 -7.93 -6.03
C ILE A 98 -3.75 -7.37 -6.91
N ARG A 99 -4.90 -7.02 -6.33
CA ARG A 99 -5.96 -6.28 -7.03
C ARG A 99 -6.44 -5.15 -6.15
N LEU A 100 -6.54 -3.96 -6.72
CA LEU A 100 -6.99 -2.76 -6.03
C LEU A 100 -8.43 -2.44 -6.45
N ASP A 101 -9.34 -2.29 -5.49
CA ASP A 101 -10.62 -1.62 -5.72
C ASP A 101 -10.52 -0.20 -5.18
N LYS A 102 -10.27 0.73 -6.11
CA LYS A 102 -10.01 2.13 -5.83
C LYS A 102 -11.32 2.90 -5.65
N GLN A 103 -11.49 3.48 -4.47
CA GLN A 103 -12.55 4.42 -4.10
C GLN A 103 -11.98 5.81 -3.81
N ILE A 104 -10.73 5.90 -3.35
CA ILE A 104 -10.04 7.15 -3.05
C ILE A 104 -9.49 7.75 -4.36
N PRO A 105 -9.83 9.00 -4.71
CA PRO A 105 -9.33 9.65 -5.91
C PRO A 105 -7.80 9.80 -5.89
N SER A 106 -7.14 9.36 -6.95
CA SER A 106 -5.73 9.63 -7.20
C SER A 106 -5.45 11.13 -7.24
N GLY A 107 -4.30 11.55 -6.72
CA GLY A 107 -3.87 12.96 -6.75
C GLY A 107 -4.63 13.91 -5.81
N GLY A 108 -5.64 13.45 -5.07
CA GLY A 108 -6.44 14.30 -4.17
C GLY A 108 -5.79 14.67 -2.82
N GLY A 109 -4.52 14.30 -2.59
CA GLY A 109 -3.83 14.54 -1.32
C GLY A 109 -4.27 13.64 -0.15
N LEU A 110 -5.16 12.68 -0.41
CA LEU A 110 -5.77 11.78 0.58
C LEU A 110 -4.94 10.53 0.91
N GLY A 111 -3.78 10.35 0.26
CA GLY A 111 -2.86 9.26 0.57
C GLY A 111 -3.32 7.85 0.17
N GLY A 112 -4.29 7.70 -0.75
CA GLY A 112 -4.83 6.38 -1.14
C GLY A 112 -3.76 5.39 -1.62
N GLY A 113 -2.94 5.76 -2.62
CA GLY A 113 -1.86 4.88 -3.10
C GLY A 113 -0.79 4.57 -2.04
N SER A 114 -0.56 5.48 -1.09
CA SER A 114 0.35 5.22 0.03
C SER A 114 -0.25 4.26 1.05
N SER A 115 -1.57 4.34 1.27
CA SER A 115 -2.31 3.40 2.09
C SER A 115 -2.31 1.99 1.48
N ASP A 116 -2.55 1.87 0.18
CA ASP A 116 -2.48 0.58 -0.54
C ASP A 116 -1.09 -0.06 -0.37
N ALA A 117 -0.03 0.71 -0.59
CA ALA A 117 1.35 0.24 -0.45
C ALA A 117 1.68 -0.20 0.98
N ALA A 118 1.27 0.58 1.99
CA ALA A 118 1.45 0.21 3.38
C ALA A 118 0.69 -1.07 3.75
N THR A 119 -0.54 -1.23 3.25
CA THR A 119 -1.34 -2.44 3.43
C THR A 119 -0.63 -3.65 2.83
N VAL A 120 -0.10 -3.54 1.61
CA VAL A 120 0.71 -4.60 0.98
C VAL A 120 1.94 -4.94 1.84
N LEU A 121 2.70 -3.94 2.29
CA LEU A 121 3.87 -4.16 3.16
C LEU A 121 3.52 -4.94 4.42
N LEU A 122 2.44 -4.54 5.11
CA LEU A 122 2.03 -5.14 6.37
C LEU A 122 1.53 -6.58 6.20
N VAL A 123 0.72 -6.85 5.17
CA VAL A 123 0.19 -8.20 4.93
C VAL A 123 1.30 -9.14 4.47
N LEU A 124 2.10 -8.73 3.46
CA LEU A 124 3.12 -9.60 2.90
C LEU A 124 4.27 -9.85 3.86
N ASN A 125 4.64 -8.89 4.72
CA ASN A 125 5.59 -9.15 5.81
C ASN A 125 5.15 -10.35 6.68
N ARG A 126 3.84 -10.52 6.90
CA ARG A 126 3.28 -11.68 7.63
C ARG A 126 3.23 -12.92 6.76
N TRP A 127 2.66 -12.86 5.57
CA TRP A 127 2.46 -14.02 4.69
C TRP A 127 3.78 -14.63 4.22
N TRP A 128 4.76 -13.79 3.90
CA TRP A 128 6.11 -14.19 3.48
C TRP A 128 7.08 -14.39 4.64
N GLN A 129 6.59 -14.25 5.88
CA GLN A 129 7.35 -14.48 7.11
C GLN A 129 8.65 -13.67 7.18
N CYS A 130 8.66 -12.45 6.60
CA CYS A 130 9.88 -11.65 6.51
C CYS A 130 10.43 -11.28 7.89
N GLY A 131 9.57 -11.21 8.91
CA GLY A 131 9.96 -10.96 10.30
C GLY A 131 10.42 -9.52 10.55
N LEU A 132 10.01 -8.58 9.68
CA LEU A 132 10.35 -7.18 9.83
C LEU A 132 9.47 -6.54 10.91
N THR A 133 10.11 -5.71 11.74
CA THR A 133 9.43 -4.84 12.69
C THR A 133 8.70 -3.72 11.96
N ARG A 134 7.73 -3.10 12.63
CA ARG A 134 7.02 -1.94 12.06
C ARG A 134 7.95 -0.78 11.71
N GLN A 135 9.00 -0.53 12.48
CA GLN A 135 9.99 0.51 12.15
C GLN A 135 10.77 0.19 10.87
N GLN A 136 11.11 -1.08 10.64
CA GLN A 136 11.77 -1.50 9.38
C GLN A 136 10.84 -1.32 8.18
N LEU A 137 9.55 -1.65 8.31
CA LEU A 137 8.56 -1.40 7.26
C LEU A 137 8.37 0.09 6.97
N ILE A 138 8.39 0.93 8.00
CA ILE A 138 8.37 2.40 7.86
C ILE A 138 9.59 2.87 7.07
N ASN A 139 10.79 2.36 7.39
CA ASN A 139 12.02 2.72 6.69
C ASN A 139 11.98 2.30 5.21
N ILE A 140 11.42 1.13 4.89
CA ILE A 140 11.15 0.72 3.49
C ILE A 140 10.16 1.69 2.84
N GLY A 141 9.09 2.05 3.55
CA GLY A 141 8.06 2.99 3.10
C GLY A 141 8.61 4.35 2.67
N VAL A 142 9.65 4.87 3.34
CA VAL A 142 10.32 6.14 2.97
C VAL A 142 10.81 6.11 1.51
N GLY A 143 11.31 4.96 1.02
CA GLY A 143 11.77 4.81 -0.36
C GLY A 143 10.64 4.66 -1.40
N LEU A 144 9.41 4.39 -0.94
CA LEU A 144 8.25 4.21 -1.81
C LEU A 144 7.51 5.55 -2.03
N GLY A 145 7.29 6.31 -0.95
CA GLY A 145 6.65 7.62 -1.02
C GLY A 145 6.51 8.27 0.36
N ALA A 146 6.43 9.61 0.38
CA ALA A 146 6.48 10.40 1.62
C ALA A 146 5.36 10.08 2.63
N ASP A 147 4.18 9.67 2.16
CA ASP A 147 3.02 9.37 3.00
C ASP A 147 2.95 7.89 3.43
N VAL A 148 3.73 6.98 2.81
CA VAL A 148 3.74 5.53 3.14
C VAL A 148 4.17 5.27 4.59
N PRO A 149 5.21 5.93 5.14
CA PRO A 149 5.58 5.83 6.56
C PRO A 149 4.40 6.03 7.52
N PHE A 150 3.57 7.05 7.28
CA PHE A 150 2.40 7.33 8.12
C PHE A 150 1.34 6.23 7.98
N SER A 151 1.04 5.80 6.76
CA SER A 151 0.11 4.69 6.53
C SER A 151 0.58 3.38 7.18
N CYS A 152 1.90 3.16 7.25
CA CYS A 152 2.50 2.06 7.99
C CYS A 152 2.36 2.18 9.51
N LEU A 153 1.90 3.29 10.08
CA LEU A 153 1.58 3.42 11.52
C LEU A 153 0.12 3.09 11.82
N ALA A 154 -0.77 3.13 10.82
CA ALA A 154 -2.18 2.81 10.97
C ALA A 154 -2.37 1.44 11.61
N LYS A 155 -3.28 1.31 12.58
CA LYS A 155 -3.62 -0.01 13.14
C LYS A 155 -4.48 -0.73 12.10
N MET A 156 -3.88 -1.67 11.39
CA MET A 156 -4.62 -2.51 10.46
C MET A 156 -5.21 -3.69 11.23
N LEU A 157 -6.54 -3.82 11.20
CA LEU A 157 -7.23 -5.00 11.70
C LEU A 157 -7.01 -6.12 10.69
N LEU A 158 -5.90 -6.83 10.80
CA LEU A 158 -5.71 -8.09 10.08
C LEU A 158 -6.70 -9.10 10.65
N PRO A 159 -7.41 -9.87 9.80
CA PRO A 159 -8.14 -11.04 10.26
C PRO A 159 -7.21 -11.89 11.12
N LYS A 160 -7.67 -12.22 12.34
CA LYS A 160 -7.04 -13.29 13.10
C LYS A 160 -7.41 -14.57 12.36
N GLY A 161 -6.38 -15.36 12.02
CA GLY A 161 -6.57 -16.67 11.42
C GLY A 161 -7.27 -17.63 12.38
#